data_AF-A0A498FD57-F1
#
_entry.id   AF-A0A498FD57-F1
#
_cell.length_a   1.000
_cell.length_b   1.000
_cell.length_c   1.000
_cell.angle_alpha   90.00
_cell.angle_beta   90.00
_cell.angle_gamma   90.00
#
_symmetry.space_group_name_H-M   'P 1'
#
loop_
_entity.id
_entity.type
_entity.pdbx_description
1 polymer ?
#
loop_
_entity_poly.entity_id
_entity_poly.type
_entity_poly.pdbx_seq_one_letter_code
_entity_poly.pdbx_strand_id
1 'polypeptide(L)' 'MRYTYRFRLDPTPEQRELLDHHRDTCRQLYNHALNEFEKIPESAGTLNQRVRQVRDQLTDLKVWWDELNDLYSTVAQAA' A
#
# COMPACT_ATOMS: atom_id res chain seq x y z
N MET A 1 -21.75 -16.72 -3.86
CA MET A 1 -21.47 -17.01 -2.43
C MET A 1 -21.92 -15.79 -1.62
N ARG A 2 -23.03 -15.87 -0.88
CA ARG A 2 -23.43 -14.79 0.04
C ARG A 2 -22.73 -15.03 1.37
N TYR A 3 -21.51 -14.52 1.51
CA TYR A 3 -20.88 -14.42 2.83
C TYR A 3 -21.63 -13.34 3.61
N THR A 4 -22.73 -13.71 4.25
CA THR A 4 -23.27 -12.88 5.32
C THR A 4 -22.36 -13.14 6.51
N TYR A 5 -21.43 -12.21 6.77
CA TYR A 5 -20.63 -12.25 7.98
C TYR A 5 -21.59 -12.34 9.16
N ARG A 6 -21.65 -13.52 9.80
CA ARG A 6 -22.52 -13.80 10.98
C ARG A 6 -22.25 -12.82 12.12
N PHE A 7 -21.07 -12.21 12.11
CA PHE A 7 -20.63 -11.19 13.05
C PHE A 7 -20.35 -9.91 12.26
N ARG A 8 -21.09 -8.85 12.57
CA ARG A 8 -20.78 -7.50 12.09
C ARG A 8 -19.80 -6.89 13.09
N LEU A 9 -18.64 -6.46 12.61
CA LEU A 9 -17.73 -5.68 13.43
C LEU A 9 -18.35 -4.30 13.61
N ASP A 10 -18.45 -3.85 14.85
CA ASP A 10 -18.87 -2.50 15.22
C ASP A 10 -17.68 -1.82 15.90
N PRO A 11 -16.73 -1.28 15.11
CA PRO A 11 -15.53 -0.68 15.67
C PRO A 11 -15.90 0.56 16.47
N THR A 12 -15.19 0.78 17.59
CA THR A 12 -15.27 2.04 18.33
C THR A 12 -14.86 3.21 17.43
N PRO A 13 -15.22 4.47 17.76
CA PRO A 13 -14.79 5.63 16.99
C PRO A 13 -13.28 5.66 16.74
N GLU A 14 -12.47 5.34 17.75
CA GLU A 14 -11.00 5.30 17.67
C GLU A 14 -10.53 4.19 16.72
N GLN A 15 -11.16 3.02 16.77
CA GLN A 15 -10.86 1.93 15.85
C GLN A 15 -11.23 2.28 14.40
N ARG A 16 -12.34 3.01 14.20
CA ARG A 16 -12.74 3.45 12.86
C ARG A 16 -11.75 4.46 12.29
N GLU A 17 -11.32 5.43 13.10
CA GLU A 17 -10.30 6.40 12.71
C GLU A 17 -8.99 5.72 12.31
N LEU A 18 -8.52 4.75 13.10
CA LEU A 18 -7.32 3.97 12.78
C LEU A 18 -7.47 3.18 11.47
N LEU A 19 -8.62 2.54 11.25
CA LEU A 19 -8.90 1.82 10.00
C LEU A 19 -8.96 2.75 8.78
N ASP A 20 -9.58 3.92 8.94
CA ASP A 20 -9.66 4.93 7.89
C ASP A 20 -8.28 5.50 7.57
N HIS A 21 -7.44 5.74 8.58
CA HIS A 21 -6.05 6.14 8.41
C HIS A 21 -5.27 5.09 7.62
N HIS A 22 -5.29 3.81 8.03
CA HIS A 22 -4.59 2.75 7.30
C HIS A 22 -5.10 2.61 5.86
N ARG A 23 -6.41 2.70 5.64
CA ARG A 23 -7.00 2.66 4.29
C ARG A 23 -6.51 3.81 3.44
N ASP A 24 -6.45 5.02 4.01
CA ASP A 24 -6.00 6.20 3.30
C ASP A 24 -4.51 6.12 2.96
N THR A 25 -3.66 5.74 3.91
CA THR A 25 -2.22 5.54 3.70
C THR A 25 -1.96 4.50 2.61
N CYS A 26 -2.66 3.35 2.64
CA CYS A 26 -2.61 2.35 1.56
C CYS A 26 -2.98 2.93 0.19
N ARG A 27 -4.05 3.74 0.13
CA ARG A 27 -4.53 4.38 -1.11
C ARG A 27 -3.49 5.36 -1.65
N GLN A 28 -2.94 6.21 -0.79
CA GLN A 28 -1.93 7.19 -1.17
C GLN A 28 -0.65 6.49 -1.66
N LEU A 29 -0.17 5.46 -0.95
CA LEU A 29 0.99 4.66 -1.38
C LEU A 29 0.75 3.99 -2.74
N TYR A 30 -0.42 3.39 -2.94
CA TYR A 30 -0.79 2.78 -4.21
C TYR A 30 -0.77 3.80 -5.36
N ASN A 31 -1.39 4.97 -5.16
CA ASN A 31 -1.43 6.01 -6.19
C ASN A 31 -0.03 6.52 -6.54
N HIS A 32 0.83 6.70 -5.54
CA HIS A 32 2.22 7.09 -5.76
C HIS A 32 2.97 6.01 -6.56
N ALA A 33 2.89 4.74 -6.13
CA ALA A 33 3.56 3.63 -6.80
C ALA A 33 3.04 3.43 -8.24
N LEU A 34 1.73 3.58 -8.48
CA LEU A 34 1.15 3.53 -9.81
C LEU A 34 1.68 4.67 -10.69
N ASN A 35 1.75 5.88 -10.15
CA ASN A 35 2.29 7.02 -10.88
C ASN A 35 3.77 6.84 -11.25
N GLU A 36 4.60 6.31 -10.36
CA GLU A 36 6.00 5.98 -10.67
C GLU A 36 6.09 4.85 -11.70
N PHE A 37 5.24 3.83 -11.60
CA PHE A 37 5.19 2.73 -12.55
C PHE A 37 4.85 3.19 -13.97
N GLU A 38 3.88 4.10 -14.11
CA GLU A 38 3.47 4.67 -15.41
C GLU A 38 4.59 5.47 -16.09
N LYS A 39 5.56 6.00 -15.33
CA LYS A 39 6.74 6.69 -15.88
C LYS A 39 7.79 5.73 -16.45
N ILE A 40 7.76 4.46 -16.06
CA ILE A 40 8.72 3.46 -16.53
C ILE A 40 8.26 2.96 -17.91
N PRO A 41 9.07 3.08 -18.98
CA PRO A 41 8.67 2.65 -20.31
C PRO A 41 8.49 1.13 -20.38
N GLU A 42 7.59 0.66 -21.24
CA GLU A 42 7.35 -0.79 -21.41
C GLU A 42 8.60 -1.55 -21.88
N SER A 43 9.48 -0.87 -22.61
CA SER A 43 10.76 -1.43 -23.06
C SER A 43 11.81 -1.59 -21.95
N ALA A 44 11.59 -1.05 -20.75
CA ALA A 44 12.52 -1.17 -19.62
C ALA A 44 12.57 -2.61 -19.03
N GLY A 45 11.68 -3.49 -19.47
CA GLY A 45 11.69 -4.90 -19.10
C GLY A 45 10.29 -5.48 -18.97
N THR A 46 10.23 -6.69 -18.44
CA THR A 46 8.96 -7.36 -18.12
C THR A 46 8.17 -6.58 -17.07
N LEU A 47 6.85 -6.79 -17.02
CA LEU A 47 5.98 -6.22 -15.99
C LEU A 47 6.55 -6.39 -14.57
N ASN A 48 7.02 -7.60 -14.23
CA ASN A 48 7.56 -7.90 -12.90
C ASN A 48 8.85 -7.12 -12.60
N GLN A 49 9.72 -6.93 -13.60
CA GLN A 49 10.94 -6.13 -13.42
C GLN A 49 10.60 -4.65 -13.19
N ARG A 50 9.63 -4.11 -13.93
CA ARG A 50 9.19 -2.72 -13.78
C ARG A 50 8.48 -2.48 -12.44
N VAL A 51 7.63 -3.41 -12.00
CA VAL A 51 7.01 -3.37 -10.66
C VAL A 51 8.07 -3.43 -9.56
N ARG A 52 9.09 -4.29 -9.72
CA ARG A 52 10.18 -4.40 -8.76
C ARG A 52 10.99 -3.09 -8.64
N GLN A 53 11.22 -2.38 -9.75
CA GLN A 53 11.90 -1.08 -9.71
C GLN A 53 11.17 -0.08 -8.83
N VAL A 54 9.84 0.01 -8.93
CA VAL A 54 9.03 0.89 -8.04
C VAL A 54 9.06 0.39 -6.61
N ARG A 55 8.91 -0.92 -6.38
CA ARG A 55 8.94 -1.50 -5.04
C ARG A 55 10.27 -1.22 -4.33
N ASP A 56 11.39 -1.29 -5.05
CA ASP A 56 12.71 -1.09 -4.45
C ASP A 56 12.95 0.40 -4.06
N GLN A 57 12.10 1.35 -4.50
CA GLN A 57 12.07 2.74 -4.03
C GLN A 57 11.35 2.90 -2.67
N LEU A 58 10.59 1.88 -2.24
CA LEU A 58 9.79 1.96 -1.01
C LEU A 58 10.66 2.11 0.24
N THR A 59 11.88 1.56 0.23
CA THR A 59 12.85 1.71 1.32
C THR A 59 13.20 3.18 1.55
N ASP A 60 13.48 3.94 0.49
CA ASP A 60 13.76 5.38 0.58
C ASP A 60 12.51 6.17 0.96
N LEU A 61 11.34 5.78 0.41
CA LEU A 61 10.07 6.42 0.72
C LEU A 61 9.72 6.32 2.22
N LYS A 62 10.03 5.20 2.88
CA LYS A 62 9.83 5.02 4.33
C LYS A 62 10.72 5.93 5.20
N VAL A 63 11.90 6.34 4.70
CA VAL A 63 12.75 7.29 5.41
C VAL A 63 12.10 8.67 5.43
N TRP A 64 11.43 9.05 4.34
CA TRP A 64 10.75 10.34 4.22
C TRP A 64 9.32 10.32 4.81
N TRP A 65 8.63 9.18 4.71
CA TRP A 65 7.26 8.97 5.19
C TRP A 65 7.21 7.85 6.24
N ASP A 66 7.50 8.24 7.47
CA ASP A 66 7.66 7.32 8.60
C ASP A 66 6.40 6.50 8.92
N GLU A 67 5.20 7.03 8.64
CA GLU A 67 3.93 6.30 8.84
C GLU A 67 3.84 4.99 8.04
N LEU A 68 4.63 4.86 6.95
CA LEU A 68 4.71 3.61 6.20
C LEU A 68 5.37 2.47 7.00
N ASN A 69 6.14 2.78 8.04
CA ASN A 69 6.72 1.78 8.93
C ASN A 69 5.67 1.08 9.81
N ASP A 70 4.57 1.76 10.09
CA ASP A 70 3.44 1.22 10.87
C ASP A 70 2.38 0.53 9.99
N LEU A 71 2.56 0.53 8.66
CA LEU A 71 1.62 -0.08 7.73
C LEU A 71 1.79 -1.60 7.67
N TYR A 72 0.78 -2.32 8.15
CA TYR A 72 0.77 -3.79 8.12
C TYR A 72 0.42 -4.35 6.72
N SER A 73 1.40 -4.32 5.81
CA SER A 73 1.29 -4.88 4.45
C SER A 73 2.51 -5.74 4.13
N THR A 74 2.30 -6.94 3.60
CA THR A 74 3.41 -7.83 3.20
C THR A 74 4.35 -7.17 2.19
N VAL A 75 3.82 -6.37 1.27
CA VAL A 75 4.63 -5.67 0.26
C VAL A 75 5.43 -4.55 0.90
N ALA A 76 4.84 -3.82 1.86
CA ALA A 76 5.56 -2.80 2.61
C ALA A 76 6.63 -3.43 3.51
N GLN A 77 6.34 -4.57 4.14
CA GLN A 77 7.25 -5.23 5.09
C GLN A 77 8.38 -6.03 4.42
N ALA A 78 8.18 -6.53 3.20
CA ALA A 78 9.17 -7.32 2.47
C ALA A 78 10.09 -6.47 1.56
N ALA A 79 9.88 -5.15 1.53
CA ALA A 79 10.71 -4.18 0.82
C ALA A 79 11.77 -3.58 1.74
#